data_AF-A0AAW4U2W7-F1
#
_entry.id   AF-A0AAW4U2W7-F1
#
_cell.length_a   1.000
_cell.length_b   1.000
_cell.length_c   1.000
_cell.angle_alpha   90.00
_cell.angle_beta   90.00
_cell.angle_gamma   90.00
#
_symmetry.space_group_name_H-M   'P 1'
#
loop_
_entity.id
_entity.type
_entity.pdbx_description
1 polymer ?
#
loop_
_entity_poly.entity_id
_entity_poly.type
_entity_poly.pdbx_seq_one_letter_code
_entity_poly.pdbx_strand_id
1 'polypeptide(L)' 'NSQLAREIELAIPRELPQDAARETVLAFVRENFVSQGMIADVAFHHMDNTNPHAHIMLTTRAVGPAGFGGKVRDWNDRTH' A
#
# COMPACT_ATOMS: atom_id res chain seq x y z
N ASN A 1 -15.30 -13.44 -12.63
CA ASN A 1 -14.96 -12.77 -11.36
C ASN A 1 -13.78 -11.82 -11.56
N SER A 2 -13.85 -10.60 -11.00
CA SER A 2 -12.78 -9.60 -11.11
C SER A 2 -12.22 -9.28 -9.72
N GLN A 3 -10.89 -9.29 -9.59
CA GLN A 3 -10.19 -8.68 -8.46
C GLN A 3 -10.26 -7.15 -8.57
N LEU A 4 -10.72 -6.48 -7.51
CA LEU A 4 -10.90 -5.02 -7.46
C LEU A 4 -9.62 -4.30 -7.00
N ALA A 5 -8.99 -4.84 -5.95
CA ALA A 5 -7.78 -4.30 -5.35
C ALA A 5 -6.85 -5.44 -4.91
N ARG A 6 -5.61 -5.07 -4.57
CA ARG A 6 -4.71 -5.92 -3.79
C ARG A 6 -4.51 -5.28 -2.42
N GLU A 7 -4.68 -6.07 -1.38
CA GLU A 7 -4.46 -5.64 0.00
C GLU A 7 -3.08 -6.12 0.48
N ILE A 8 -2.41 -5.25 1.24
CA ILE A 8 -1.22 -5.58 2.02
C ILE A 8 -1.49 -5.10 3.45
N GLU A 9 -1.29 -5.98 4.42
CA GLU A 9 -1.30 -5.65 5.84
C GLU A 9 0.15 -5.62 6.36
N LEU A 10 0.51 -4.57 7.07
CA LEU A 10 1.86 -4.36 7.57
C LEU A 10 1.85 -4.05 9.07
N ALA A 11 2.59 -4.83 9.85
CA ALA A 11 2.84 -4.56 11.26
C ALA A 11 3.84 -3.41 11.42
N ILE A 12 3.61 -2.54 12.42
CA ILE A 12 4.40 -1.34 12.65
C ILE A 12 5.22 -1.51 13.96
N PRO A 13 6.51 -1.14 14.00
CA PRO A 13 7.28 -1.16 15.24
C PRO A 13 6.73 -0.16 16.27
N ARG A 14 6.57 -0.59 17.52
CA ARG A 14 6.03 0.25 18.61
C ARG A 14 7.07 1.20 19.19
N GLU A 15 8.34 0.92 18.93
CA GLU A 15 9.50 1.66 19.42
C GLU A 15 9.67 2.99 18.66
N LEU A 16 9.01 3.14 17.50
CA LEU A 16 9.03 4.37 16.73
C LEU A 16 8.00 5.38 17.26
N PRO A 17 8.36 6.68 17.35
CA PRO A 17 7.37 7.73 17.53
C PRO A 17 6.30 7.65 16.45
N GLN A 18 5.03 7.92 16.79
CA GLN A 18 3.90 7.71 15.88
C GLN A 18 4.05 8.42 14.53
N ASP A 19 4.56 9.64 14.52
CA ASP A 19 4.79 10.40 13.27
C ASP A 19 5.89 9.76 12.41
N ALA A 20 6.98 9.32 13.04
CA ALA A 20 8.06 8.61 12.36
C ALA A 20 7.58 7.26 11.82
N ALA A 21 6.72 6.55 12.57
CA ALA A 21 6.12 5.30 12.14
C ALA A 21 5.21 5.51 10.91
N ARG A 22 4.36 6.54 10.93
CA ARG A 22 3.51 6.91 9.78
C ARG A 22 4.36 7.23 8.54
N GLU A 23 5.36 8.10 8.68
CA GLU A 23 6.22 8.43 7.54
C GLU A 23 7.05 7.25 7.05
N THR A 24 7.46 6.34 7.94
CA THR A 24 8.16 5.11 7.53
C THR A 24 7.27 4.25 6.64
N VAL A 25 6.00 4.04 7.03
CA VAL A 25 5.03 3.29 6.21
C VAL A 25 4.74 4.02 4.90
N LEU A 26 4.53 5.34 4.94
CA LEU A 26 4.26 6.12 3.73
C LEU A 26 5.46 6.14 2.78
N ALA A 27 6.68 6.22 3.29
CA ALA A 27 7.90 6.11 2.49
C ALA A 27 8.01 4.74 1.81
N PHE A 28 7.79 3.65 2.57
CA PHE A 28 7.75 2.30 2.02
C PHE A 28 6.70 2.16 0.91
N VAL A 29 5.48 2.67 1.13
CA VAL A 29 4.39 2.64 0.13
C VAL A 29 4.76 3.44 -1.12
N ARG A 30 5.34 4.63 -0.96
CA ARG A 30 5.77 5.48 -2.07
C ARG A 30 6.86 4.77 -2.90
N GLU A 31 7.87 4.23 -2.24
CA GLU A 31 9.03 3.59 -2.87
C GLU A 31 8.67 2.29 -3.59
N ASN A 32 7.78 1.47 -3.03
CA ASN A 32 7.55 0.11 -3.54
C ASN A 32 6.30 -0.02 -4.43
N PHE A 33 5.30 0.84 -4.25
CA PHE A 33 4.03 0.71 -4.98
C PHE A 33 3.72 1.92 -5.84
N VAL A 34 3.77 3.12 -5.26
CA VAL A 34 3.41 4.35 -6.00
C VAL A 34 4.43 4.63 -7.11
N SER A 35 5.72 4.38 -6.84
CA SER A 35 6.80 4.48 -7.85
C SER A 35 6.55 3.61 -9.09
N GLN A 36 5.82 2.50 -8.94
CA GLN A 36 5.45 1.57 -10.00
C GLN A 36 4.15 1.95 -10.73
N GLY A 37 3.54 3.10 -10.37
CA GLY A 37 2.31 3.63 -10.96
C GLY A 37 1.02 3.15 -10.30
N MET A 38 1.10 2.48 -9.14
CA MET A 38 -0.10 2.11 -8.36
C MET A 38 -0.62 3.32 -7.59
N ILE A 39 -1.94 3.35 -7.33
CA ILE A 39 -2.52 4.21 -6.30
C ILE A 39 -2.65 3.36 -5.04
N ALA A 40 -2.21 3.91 -3.91
CA ALA A 40 -2.28 3.27 -2.60
C ALA A 40 -3.18 4.08 -1.66
N ASP A 41 -4.18 3.43 -1.10
CA ASP A 41 -4.95 3.92 0.05
C ASP A 41 -4.38 3.27 1.32
N VAL A 42 -4.05 4.08 2.34
CA VAL A 42 -3.32 3.64 3.53
C VAL A 42 -4.11 4.01 4.78
N ALA A 43 -4.59 3.01 5.50
CA ALA A 43 -5.29 3.16 6.77
C ALA A 43 -4.44 2.64 7.93
N PHE A 44 -4.23 3.46 8.96
CA PHE A 44 -3.44 3.11 10.14
C PHE A 44 -4.36 2.76 11.32
N HIS A 45 -4.13 1.61 11.94
CA HIS A 45 -4.90 1.10 13.09
C HIS A 45 -4.02 0.91 14.31
N HIS A 46 -4.61 1.11 15.50
CA HIS A 46 -4.01 0.77 16.80
C HIS A 46 -2.60 1.35 17.05
N MET A 47 -2.32 2.55 16.51
CA MET A 47 -1.01 3.22 16.59
C MET A 47 -0.54 3.53 18.02
N ASP A 48 -1.43 3.43 19.00
CA ASP A 48 -1.22 3.67 20.43
C ASP A 48 -1.38 2.40 21.29
N ASN A 49 -1.49 1.21 20.67
CA ASN A 49 -1.78 -0.04 21.37
C ASN A 49 -0.71 -1.13 21.06
N THR A 50 -0.98 -2.38 21.43
CA THR A 50 -0.05 -3.51 21.35
C THR A 50 0.15 -4.06 19.93
N ASN A 51 -0.72 -3.71 18.98
CA ASN A 51 -0.69 -4.22 17.62
C ASN A 51 -0.92 -3.12 16.57
N PRO A 52 -0.03 -2.10 16.46
CA PRO A 52 -0.14 -1.09 15.43
C PRO A 52 0.11 -1.72 14.05
N HIS A 53 -0.78 -1.44 13.10
CA HIS A 53 -0.67 -1.97 11.74
C HIS A 53 -1.28 -0.99 10.72
N ALA A 54 -0.94 -1.20 9.45
CA ALA A 54 -1.54 -0.47 8.34
C ALA A 54 -2.14 -1.43 7.32
N HIS A 55 -3.35 -1.10 6.85
CA HIS A 55 -3.94 -1.70 5.66
C HIS A 55 -3.61 -0.81 4.46
N ILE A 56 -3.09 -1.44 3.41
CA ILE A 56 -2.69 -0.77 2.17
C ILE A 56 -3.47 -1.39 1.02
N MET A 57 -4.40 -0.64 0.44
CA MET A 57 -5.20 -1.05 -0.69
C MET A 57 -4.61 -0.48 -1.98
N LEU A 58 -4.21 -1.37 -2.90
CA LEU A 58 -3.55 -1.03 -4.16
C LEU A 58 -4.48 -1.22 -5.34
N THR A 59 -4.45 -0.28 -6.29
CA THR A 59 -5.13 -0.46 -7.58
C THR A 59 -4.54 -1.62 -8.37
N THR A 60 -5.39 -2.30 -9.14
CA THR A 60 -4.97 -3.40 -10.05
C THR A 60 -4.80 -2.94 -11.49
N ARG A 61 -5.05 -1.66 -11.76
CA ARG A 61 -5.06 -1.02 -13.07
C ARG A 61 -4.26 0.27 -13.02
N ALA A 62 -3.54 0.58 -14.09
CA ALA A 62 -2.91 1.88 -14.28
C ALA A 62 -3.98 2.97 -14.40
N VAL A 63 -3.69 4.17 -13.90
CA VAL A 63 -4.56 5.33 -14.01
C VAL A 63 -3.84 6.41 -14.81
N GLY A 64 -4.51 6.95 -15.83
CA GLY A 64 -4.00 8.04 -16.65
C GLY A 64 -5.07 9.08 -16.96
N PRO A 65 -4.80 10.04 -17.86
CA PRO A 65 -5.75 11.12 -18.17
C PRO A 65 -7.11 10.64 -18.69
N ALA A 66 -7.19 9.45 -19.28
CA ALA A 66 -8.43 8.83 -19.75
C ALA A 66 -9.14 7.96 -18.68
N GLY A 67 -8.66 7.97 -17.43
CA GLY A 67 -9.15 7.14 -16.33
C GLY A 67 -8.40 5.82 -16.18
N PHE A 68 -9.09 4.78 -15.73
CA PHE A 68 -8.51 3.46 -15.49
C PHE A 68 -8.22 2.71 -16.79
N GLY A 69 -6.97 2.28 -16.96
CA GLY A 69 -6.52 1.44 -18.06
C GLY A 69 -6.74 -0.07 -17.83
N GLY A 70 -5.97 -0.87 -18.57
CA GLY A 70 -5.92 -2.32 -18.43
C GLY A 70 -5.41 -2.78 -17.05
N LYS A 71 -5.70 -4.04 -16.70
CA LYS A 71 -5.09 -4.65 -15.51
C LYS A 71 -3.60 -4.87 -15.75
N VAL A 72 -2.77 -4.42 -14.82
CA VAL A 72 -1.32 -4.64 -14.86
C VAL A 72 -1.02 -5.94 -14.12
N ARG A 73 -0.59 -6.98 -14.84
CA ARG A 73 -0.40 -8.32 -14.27
C ARG A 73 0.91 -8.46 -13.52
N ASP A 74 1.94 -7.78 -14.00
CA ASP A 74 3.29 -7.76 -13.42
C ASP A 74 3.29 -7.27 -11.98
N TRP A 75 2.34 -6.40 -11.61
CA TRP A 75 2.18 -5.98 -10.21
C TRP A 75 1.90 -7.14 -9.26
N ASN A 76 1.35 -8.26 -9.74
CA ASN A 76 1.07 -9.46 -8.93
C ASN A 76 2.10 -10.58 -9.14
N ASP A 77 3.21 -10.31 -9.82
CA ASP A 77 4.26 -11.30 -10.00
C ASP A 77 4.89 -11.66 -8.64
N ARG A 78 5.15 -12.96 -8.45
CA ARG A 78 5.73 -13.55 -7.23
C ARG A 78 7.06 -14.26 -7.51
N THR A 79 7.62 -14.09 -8.71
CA THR A 79 8.82 -14.81 -9.17
C THR A 79 10.13 -14.05 -8.92
N HIS A 80 10.07 -12.92 -8.20
CA HIS A 80 11.23 -12.22 -7.66
C HIS A 80 11.49 -12.59 -6.20
#